data_AF-A0A962G510-F1
#
_entry.id   AF-A0A962G510-F1
#
_cell.length_a   1.000
_cell.length_b   1.000
_cell.length_c   1.000
_cell.angle_alpha   90.00
_cell.angle_beta   90.00
_cell.angle_gamma   90.00
#
_symmetry.space_group_name_H-M   'P 1'
#
loop_
_entity.id
_entity.type
_entity.pdbx_description
1 polymer ?
#
loop_
_entity_poly.entity_id
_entity_poly.type
_entity_poly.pdbx_seq_one_letter_code
_entity_poly.pdbx_strand_id
1 'polypeptide(L)'
;GQNVLPLLWLIYRMDDEARKAGGGLHYVLGNHEQFALSGTPKYWPDRMLASAQAMGDHAEKRMFGESSVLGAWLRSKPVMMKIGDHLFVHGGVSQEFLDTNLTIDAANTLARAHINQPLKQLPAQVQPVLGHNGLTWYRGMARPHDPEYAREADPDAHLQRVLQRYGVKRIAIAHTIVEHVGLEHDGRLLRLDVHHAEQVPEAALYENGVLWWVDANGGRTVLADKP
;
A
#
# COMPACT_ATOMS: atom_id res chain seq x y z
N GLY A 1 0.24 12.76 8.79
CA GLY A 1 -0.05 14.20 8.59
C GLY A 1 -1.35 14.61 9.27
N GLN A 2 -1.63 15.91 9.42
CA GLN A 2 -2.79 16.43 10.17
C GLN A 2 -4.14 16.36 9.41
N ASN A 3 -4.12 16.11 8.09
CA ASN A 3 -5.29 16.19 7.21
C ASN A 3 -5.80 14.82 6.73
N VAL A 4 -5.76 13.79 7.61
CA VAL A 4 -6.16 12.42 7.25
C VAL A 4 -7.61 12.36 6.73
N LEU A 5 -8.58 12.88 7.48
CA LEU A 5 -9.99 12.83 7.08
C LEU A 5 -10.28 13.64 5.80
N PRO A 6 -9.83 14.91 5.66
CA PRO A 6 -9.97 15.63 4.39
C PRO A 6 -9.36 14.90 3.20
N LEU A 7 -8.19 14.28 3.35
CA LEU A 7 -7.53 13.54 2.28
C LEU A 7 -8.34 12.30 1.88
N LEU A 8 -8.84 11.52 2.84
CA LEU A 8 -9.68 10.35 2.54
C LEU A 8 -10.97 10.74 1.82
N TRP A 9 -11.61 11.85 2.20
CA TRP A 9 -12.79 12.36 1.50
C TRP A 9 -12.48 12.86 0.09
N LEU A 10 -11.32 13.50 -0.11
CA LEU A 10 -10.85 13.88 -1.45
C LEU A 10 -10.69 12.65 -2.35
N ILE A 11 -9.98 11.62 -1.86
CA ILE A 11 -9.75 10.39 -2.63
C ILE A 11 -11.06 9.64 -2.88
N TYR A 12 -11.96 9.58 -1.89
CA TYR A 12 -13.30 9.00 -2.03
C TYR A 12 -14.09 9.67 -3.16
N ARG A 13 -14.07 11.01 -3.22
CA ARG A 13 -14.73 11.77 -4.30
C ARG A 13 -14.06 11.51 -5.64
N MET A 14 -12.73 11.55 -5.69
CA MET A 14 -11.95 11.33 -6.91
C MET A 14 -12.14 9.93 -7.51
N ASP A 15 -12.43 8.93 -6.68
CA ASP A 15 -12.75 7.57 -7.14
C ASP A 15 -14.00 7.55 -8.06
N ASP A 16 -15.07 8.22 -7.64
CA ASP A 16 -16.27 8.36 -8.46
C ASP A 16 -16.06 9.29 -9.66
N GLU A 17 -15.35 10.41 -9.48
CA GLU A 17 -15.02 11.35 -10.57
C GLU A 17 -14.19 10.68 -11.68
N ALA A 18 -13.17 9.91 -11.31
CA ALA A 18 -12.32 9.18 -12.25
C ALA A 18 -13.13 8.18 -13.08
N ARG A 19 -14.02 7.43 -12.43
CA ARG A 19 -14.92 6.49 -13.12
C ARG A 19 -15.87 7.19 -14.08
N LYS A 20 -16.46 8.33 -13.68
CA LYS A 20 -17.33 9.14 -14.55
C LYS A 20 -16.59 9.72 -15.74
N ALA A 21 -15.29 9.99 -15.61
CA ALA A 21 -14.43 10.45 -16.70
C ALA A 21 -13.91 9.30 -17.60
N GLY A 22 -14.31 8.05 -17.35
CA GLY A 22 -13.88 6.88 -18.13
C GLY A 22 -12.56 6.25 -17.67
N GLY A 23 -12.00 6.70 -16.55
CA GLY A 23 -10.81 6.12 -15.91
C GLY A 23 -11.14 5.36 -14.62
N GLY A 24 -10.18 5.29 -13.71
CA GLY A 24 -10.36 4.68 -12.39
C GLY A 24 -9.31 5.15 -11.39
N LEU A 25 -9.70 5.24 -10.12
CA LEU A 25 -8.78 5.43 -9.00
C LEU A 25 -8.64 4.10 -8.27
N HIS A 26 -7.41 3.60 -8.19
CA HIS A 26 -7.12 2.35 -7.52
C HIS A 26 -6.37 2.62 -6.21
N TYR A 27 -7.09 2.47 -5.09
CA TYR A 27 -6.53 2.61 -3.75
C TYR A 27 -6.10 1.24 -3.24
N VAL A 28 -4.82 1.05 -2.94
CA VAL A 28 -4.28 -0.18 -2.33
C VAL A 28 -4.05 0.08 -0.84
N LEU A 29 -4.60 -0.78 0.01
CA LEU A 29 -4.56 -0.61 1.46
C LEU A 29 -3.13 -0.77 2.00
N GLY A 30 -2.73 0.15 2.88
CA GLY A 30 -1.50 0.06 3.65
C GLY A 30 -1.72 -0.47 5.06
N ASN A 31 -0.64 -0.51 5.84
CA ASN A 31 -0.70 -0.97 7.23
C ASN A 31 -1.41 0.04 8.16
N HIS A 32 -1.37 1.33 7.83
CA HIS A 32 -2.09 2.35 8.60
C HIS A 32 -3.62 2.21 8.46
N GLU A 33 -4.11 1.81 7.29
CA GLU A 33 -5.53 1.51 7.11
C GLU A 33 -5.96 0.28 7.93
N GLN A 34 -5.07 -0.69 8.21
CA GLN A 34 -5.38 -1.81 9.12
C GLN A 34 -5.62 -1.33 10.54
N PHE A 35 -4.80 -0.39 11.02
CA PHE A 35 -5.02 0.20 12.33
C PHE A 35 -6.34 0.96 12.38
N ALA A 36 -6.64 1.77 11.36
CA ALA A 36 -7.91 2.47 11.27
C ALA A 36 -9.11 1.51 11.25
N LEU A 37 -9.08 0.47 10.41
CA LEU A 37 -10.18 -0.49 10.23
C LEU A 37 -10.39 -1.44 11.40
N SER A 38 -9.34 -1.71 12.18
CA SER A 38 -9.41 -2.46 13.45
C SER A 38 -9.80 -1.59 14.65
N GLY A 39 -10.02 -0.29 14.44
CA GLY A 39 -10.33 0.66 15.51
C GLY A 39 -9.16 0.89 16.48
N THR A 40 -7.93 0.66 16.01
CA THR A 40 -6.71 0.93 16.77
C THR A 40 -6.21 2.33 16.38
N PRO A 41 -6.29 3.35 17.25
CA PRO A 41 -5.90 4.73 16.91
C PRO A 41 -4.37 4.94 16.91
N LYS A 42 -3.59 3.90 16.58
CA LYS A 42 -2.13 3.96 16.52
C LYS A 42 -1.74 4.90 15.38
N TYR A 43 -0.86 5.86 15.68
CA TYR A 43 -0.39 6.91 14.75
C TYR A 43 -1.45 7.95 14.32
N TRP A 44 -2.60 8.01 14.98
CA TRP A 44 -3.56 9.07 14.70
C TRP A 44 -2.99 10.43 15.13
N PRO A 45 -3.09 11.47 14.29
CA PRO A 45 -2.68 12.81 14.69
C PRO A 45 -3.65 13.39 15.72
N ASP A 46 -3.18 14.34 16.55
CA ASP A 46 -3.97 14.97 17.61
C ASP A 46 -5.32 15.51 17.13
N ARG A 47 -5.38 16.13 15.95
CA ARG A 47 -6.63 16.62 15.35
C ARG A 47 -7.67 15.51 15.16
N MET A 48 -7.21 14.32 14.76
CA MET A 48 -8.08 13.16 14.53
C MET A 48 -8.52 12.53 15.84
N LEU A 49 -7.63 12.48 16.85
CA LEU A 49 -7.98 12.07 18.21
C LEU A 49 -9.02 13.02 18.83
N ALA A 50 -8.84 14.34 18.68
CA ALA A 50 -9.81 15.33 19.15
C ALA A 50 -11.17 15.19 18.44
N SER A 51 -11.16 14.90 17.13
CA SER A 51 -12.40 14.62 16.39
C SER A 51 -13.11 13.38 16.92
N ALA A 52 -12.36 12.31 17.22
CA ALA A 52 -12.91 11.09 17.82
C ALA A 52 -13.49 11.37 19.21
N GLN A 53 -12.76 12.09 20.07
CA GLN A 53 -13.24 12.49 21.40
C GLN A 53 -14.55 13.30 21.32
N ALA A 54 -14.65 14.24 20.38
CA ALA A 54 -15.86 15.03 20.17
C ALA A 54 -17.06 14.20 19.68
N MET A 55 -16.82 13.06 19.02
CA MET A 55 -17.86 12.13 18.61
C MET A 55 -18.36 11.22 19.75
N GLY A 56 -17.71 11.24 20.92
CA GLY A 56 -18.06 10.45 22.10
C GLY A 56 -17.51 9.03 22.07
N ASP A 57 -18.04 8.17 22.95
CA ASP A 57 -17.48 6.85 23.20
C ASP A 57 -17.35 6.00 21.94
N HIS A 58 -16.26 5.22 21.90
CA HIS A 58 -15.92 4.28 20.83
C HIS A 58 -15.82 4.91 19.43
N ALA A 59 -15.60 6.23 19.34
CA ALA A 59 -15.47 6.91 18.07
C ALA A 59 -14.33 6.36 17.20
N GLU A 60 -13.23 5.91 17.82
CA GLU A 60 -12.12 5.26 17.12
C GLU A 60 -12.56 4.02 16.32
N LYS A 61 -13.54 3.27 16.84
CA LYS A 61 -14.15 2.12 16.17
C LYS A 61 -15.25 2.53 15.19
N ARG A 62 -15.98 3.62 15.48
CA ARG A 62 -17.10 4.07 14.65
C ARG A 62 -16.67 4.86 13.42
N MET A 63 -15.62 5.68 13.51
CA MET A 63 -15.15 6.54 12.41
C MET A 63 -14.78 5.76 11.14
N PHE A 64 -14.24 4.55 11.30
CA PHE A 64 -13.98 3.61 10.21
C PHE A 64 -14.69 2.27 10.40
N GLY A 65 -15.77 2.26 11.18
CA GLY A 65 -16.60 1.08 11.37
C GLY A 65 -17.33 0.69 10.08
N GLU A 66 -17.91 -0.51 10.05
CA GLU A 66 -18.63 -1.03 8.88
C GLU A 66 -19.83 -0.16 8.48
N SER A 67 -20.45 0.52 9.45
CA SER A 67 -21.56 1.45 9.22
C SER A 67 -21.13 2.86 8.79
N SER A 68 -19.83 3.14 8.72
CA SER A 68 -19.31 4.44 8.27
C SER A 68 -19.06 4.43 6.77
N VAL A 69 -19.32 5.55 6.09
CA VAL A 69 -19.07 5.67 4.63
C VAL A 69 -17.61 5.37 4.29
N LEU A 70 -16.66 6.00 5.01
CA LEU A 70 -15.24 5.78 4.78
C LEU A 70 -14.79 4.36 5.18
N GLY A 71 -15.31 3.80 6.27
CA GLY A 71 -14.98 2.43 6.68
C GLY A 71 -15.50 1.37 5.70
N ALA A 72 -16.70 1.54 5.17
CA ALA A 72 -17.25 0.69 4.12
C ALA A 72 -16.44 0.82 2.83
N TRP A 73 -16.10 2.05 2.43
CA TRP A 73 -15.28 2.31 1.24
C TRP A 73 -13.88 1.73 1.36
N LEU A 74 -13.17 1.92 2.48
CA LEU A 74 -11.85 1.33 2.71
C LEU A 74 -11.90 -0.19 2.69
N ARG A 75 -12.91 -0.81 3.33
CA ARG A 75 -13.11 -2.28 3.27
C ARG A 75 -13.39 -2.79 1.86
N SER A 76 -13.77 -1.93 0.90
CA SER A 76 -13.92 -2.31 -0.51
C SER A 76 -12.58 -2.44 -1.23
N LYS A 77 -11.50 -1.87 -0.70
CA LYS A 77 -10.21 -1.76 -1.38
C LYS A 77 -9.33 -3.00 -1.23
N PRO A 78 -8.49 -3.33 -2.23
CA PRO A 78 -7.56 -4.46 -2.18
C PRO A 78 -6.31 -4.15 -1.36
N VAL A 79 -5.62 -5.20 -0.90
CA VAL A 79 -4.24 -5.15 -0.38
C VAL A 79 -3.20 -5.45 -1.47
N MET A 80 -3.63 -6.01 -2.60
CA MET A 80 -2.80 -6.36 -3.75
C MET A 80 -3.60 -6.21 -5.04
N MET A 81 -2.99 -5.64 -6.08
CA MET A 81 -3.67 -5.41 -7.37
C MET A 81 -2.71 -5.55 -8.53
N LYS A 82 -3.22 -5.99 -9.68
CA LYS A 82 -2.50 -5.97 -10.96
C LYS A 82 -3.17 -5.02 -11.95
N ILE A 83 -2.39 -4.16 -12.61
CA ILE A 83 -2.82 -3.33 -13.75
C ILE A 83 -1.79 -3.51 -14.87
N GLY A 84 -2.23 -4.07 -16.00
CA GLY A 84 -1.32 -4.47 -17.08
C GLY A 84 -0.21 -5.39 -16.58
N ASP A 85 1.04 -5.02 -16.86
CA ASP A 85 2.24 -5.77 -16.45
C ASP A 85 2.79 -5.37 -15.06
N HIS A 86 2.01 -4.64 -14.25
CA HIS A 86 2.42 -4.11 -12.95
C HIS A 86 1.60 -4.71 -11.82
N LEU A 87 2.29 -5.18 -10.78
CA LEU A 87 1.72 -5.56 -9.51
C LEU A 87 1.90 -4.42 -8.49
N PHE A 88 0.89 -4.12 -7.70
CA PHE A 88 0.88 -3.08 -6.69
C PHE A 88 0.56 -3.67 -5.32
N VAL A 89 1.43 -3.44 -4.35
CA VAL A 89 1.28 -3.81 -2.94
C VAL A 89 1.88 -2.70 -2.08
N HIS A 90 1.41 -2.53 -0.84
CA HIS A 90 1.92 -1.45 -0.01
C HIS A 90 3.33 -1.73 0.55
N GLY A 91 3.58 -2.89 1.14
CA GLY A 91 4.89 -3.25 1.71
C GLY A 91 5.76 -4.02 0.72
N GLY A 92 5.28 -5.18 0.28
CA GLY A 92 6.01 -6.09 -0.58
C GLY A 92 5.42 -7.49 -0.52
N VAL A 93 6.06 -8.44 -1.22
CA VAL A 93 5.71 -9.87 -1.14
C VAL A 93 6.85 -10.59 -0.46
N SER A 94 6.60 -11.25 0.66
CA SER A 94 7.58 -12.08 1.36
C SER A 94 7.55 -13.52 0.86
N GLN A 95 8.58 -14.32 1.18
CA GLN A 95 8.51 -15.77 0.95
C GLN A 95 7.36 -16.43 1.70
N GLU A 96 7.10 -15.99 2.94
CA GLU A 96 5.98 -16.47 3.76
C GLU A 96 4.64 -16.30 3.04
N PHE A 97 4.40 -15.14 2.41
CA PHE A 97 3.21 -14.94 1.58
C PHE A 97 3.25 -15.79 0.31
N LEU A 98 4.40 -15.84 -0.38
CA LEU A 98 4.52 -16.54 -1.65
C LEU A 98 4.23 -18.04 -1.52
N ASP A 99 4.64 -18.66 -0.40
CA ASP A 99 4.41 -20.07 -0.07
C ASP A 99 2.92 -20.43 0.14
N THR A 100 2.07 -19.44 0.46
CA THR A 100 0.62 -19.64 0.54
C THR A 100 -0.01 -20.01 -0.81
N ASN A 101 0.69 -19.72 -1.92
CA ASN A 101 0.20 -19.90 -3.29
C ASN A 101 -1.13 -19.19 -3.58
N LEU A 102 -1.50 -18.17 -2.82
CA LEU A 102 -2.73 -17.42 -3.05
C LEU A 102 -2.73 -16.69 -4.40
N THR A 103 -3.90 -16.61 -5.04
CA THR A 103 -4.12 -15.67 -6.14
C THR A 103 -4.35 -14.26 -5.58
N ILE A 104 -4.29 -13.24 -6.44
CA ILE A 104 -4.60 -11.85 -6.04
C ILE A 104 -6.02 -11.77 -5.42
N ASP A 105 -7.01 -12.40 -6.02
CA ASP A 105 -8.39 -12.39 -5.53
C ASP A 105 -8.53 -13.15 -4.20
N ALA A 106 -7.84 -14.28 -4.04
CA ALA A 106 -7.86 -15.04 -2.79
C ALA A 106 -7.20 -14.26 -1.65
N ALA A 107 -6.06 -13.60 -1.91
CA ALA A 107 -5.40 -12.74 -0.95
C ALA A 107 -6.29 -11.56 -0.53
N ASN A 108 -6.92 -10.88 -1.49
CA ASN A 108 -7.85 -9.77 -1.20
C ASN A 108 -9.10 -10.23 -0.45
N THR A 109 -9.63 -11.42 -0.77
CA THR A 109 -10.79 -12.00 -0.06
C THR A 109 -10.42 -12.32 1.39
N LEU A 110 -9.28 -12.97 1.60
CA LEU A 110 -8.79 -13.31 2.94
C LEU A 110 -8.50 -12.07 3.77
N ALA A 111 -7.85 -11.07 3.16
CA ALA A 111 -7.58 -9.78 3.79
C ALA A 111 -8.89 -9.09 4.22
N ARG A 112 -9.87 -8.96 3.32
CA ARG A 112 -11.14 -8.28 3.58
C ARG A 112 -11.90 -8.88 4.77
N ALA A 113 -11.84 -10.20 4.94
CA ALA A 113 -12.49 -10.90 6.04
C ALA A 113 -11.84 -10.66 7.42
N HIS A 114 -10.59 -10.19 7.47
CA HIS A 114 -9.80 -10.08 8.70
C HIS A 114 -9.19 -8.70 8.94
N ILE A 115 -9.34 -7.74 8.01
CA ILE A 115 -8.73 -6.41 8.08
C ILE A 115 -9.20 -5.57 9.28
N ASN A 116 -10.34 -5.94 9.86
CA ASN A 116 -10.92 -5.34 11.06
C ASN A 116 -10.34 -5.92 12.37
N GLN A 117 -9.44 -6.90 12.30
CA GLN A 117 -8.83 -7.52 13.47
C GLN A 117 -7.49 -6.84 13.79
N PRO A 118 -7.21 -6.54 15.07
CA PRO A 118 -5.88 -6.09 15.48
C PRO A 118 -4.80 -7.13 15.10
N LEU A 119 -3.60 -6.67 14.72
CA LEU A 119 -2.48 -7.55 14.31
C LEU A 119 -2.24 -8.74 15.25
N LYS A 120 -2.31 -8.50 16.57
CA LYS A 120 -2.07 -9.50 17.61
C LYS A 120 -3.14 -10.61 17.67
N GLN A 121 -4.29 -10.39 17.02
CA GLN A 121 -5.43 -11.29 17.00
C GLN A 121 -5.61 -11.97 15.64
N LEU A 122 -4.75 -11.67 14.66
CA LEU A 122 -4.82 -12.29 13.34
C LEU A 122 -4.55 -13.80 13.44
N PRO A 123 -5.42 -14.65 12.87
CA PRO A 123 -5.20 -16.09 12.80
C PRO A 123 -3.91 -16.42 12.05
N ALA A 124 -3.27 -17.55 12.39
CA ALA A 124 -2.00 -17.97 11.80
C ALA A 124 -2.06 -18.02 10.25
N GLN A 125 -3.16 -18.50 9.68
CA GLN A 125 -3.36 -18.56 8.23
C GLN A 125 -3.50 -17.18 7.54
N VAL A 126 -3.71 -16.11 8.31
CA VAL A 126 -3.85 -14.73 7.83
C VAL A 126 -2.54 -13.94 8.01
N GLN A 127 -1.65 -14.37 8.92
CA GLN A 127 -0.37 -13.72 9.18
C GLN A 127 0.47 -13.50 7.90
N PRO A 128 0.56 -14.45 6.95
CA PRO A 128 1.27 -14.22 5.70
C PRO A 128 0.68 -13.09 4.85
N VAL A 129 -0.59 -12.71 5.04
CA VAL A 129 -1.27 -11.66 4.26
C VAL A 129 -1.24 -10.31 4.97
N LEU A 130 -1.60 -10.27 6.26
CA LEU A 130 -1.80 -9.01 7.03
C LEU A 130 -0.82 -8.83 8.20
N GLY A 131 -0.02 -9.85 8.53
CA GLY A 131 0.96 -9.80 9.61
C GLY A 131 2.20 -8.96 9.27
N HIS A 132 3.20 -9.01 10.15
CA HIS A 132 4.43 -8.19 10.01
C HIS A 132 5.28 -8.52 8.76
N ASN A 133 5.16 -9.73 8.21
CA ASN A 133 5.75 -10.10 6.92
C ASN A 133 4.71 -10.14 5.78
N GLY A 134 3.51 -9.65 6.04
CA GLY A 134 2.42 -9.61 5.08
C GLY A 134 2.54 -8.48 4.06
N LEU A 135 1.59 -8.45 3.14
CA LEU A 135 1.58 -7.59 1.95
C LEU A 135 1.70 -6.09 2.23
N THR A 136 1.26 -5.66 3.42
CA THR A 136 1.25 -4.26 3.83
C THR A 136 2.42 -3.87 4.75
N TRP A 137 3.22 -4.83 5.20
CA TRP A 137 4.24 -4.60 6.24
C TRP A 137 5.64 -5.01 5.82
N TYR A 138 5.75 -5.98 4.91
CA TYR A 138 7.04 -6.54 4.54
C TYR A 138 7.99 -5.50 3.94
N ARG A 139 9.20 -5.41 4.48
CA ARG A 139 10.23 -4.44 4.06
C ARG A 139 11.43 -5.08 3.35
N GLY A 140 11.52 -6.42 3.34
CA GLY A 140 12.70 -7.13 2.83
C GLY A 140 12.98 -6.89 1.35
N MET A 141 11.96 -6.58 0.54
CA MET A 141 12.15 -6.13 -0.85
C MET A 141 12.82 -4.75 -0.95
N ALA A 142 12.49 -3.81 -0.05
CA ALA A 142 13.06 -2.47 -0.08
C ALA A 142 14.39 -2.36 0.67
N ARG A 143 14.61 -3.23 1.66
CA ARG A 143 15.81 -3.27 2.53
C ARG A 143 16.38 -4.69 2.63
N PRO A 144 16.81 -5.30 1.52
CA PRO A 144 17.22 -6.72 1.49
C PRO A 144 18.47 -7.03 2.33
N HIS A 145 19.28 -6.02 2.66
CA HIS A 145 20.52 -6.18 3.41
C HIS A 145 20.44 -5.67 4.85
N ASP A 146 19.29 -5.15 5.27
CA ASP A 146 19.10 -4.64 6.62
C ASP A 146 18.75 -5.79 7.58
N PRO A 147 19.57 -6.07 8.62
CA PRO A 147 19.34 -7.18 9.54
C PRO A 147 18.12 -6.99 10.45
N GLU A 148 17.55 -5.78 10.55
CA GLU A 148 16.33 -5.52 11.33
C GLU A 148 15.09 -6.19 10.70
N TYR A 149 15.09 -6.36 9.38
CA TYR A 149 13.93 -6.87 8.66
C TYR A 149 14.10 -8.34 8.23
N ALA A 150 12.96 -9.02 8.08
CA ALA A 150 12.93 -10.32 7.43
C ALA A 150 13.49 -10.18 6.01
N ARG A 151 14.40 -11.09 5.65
CA ARG A 151 15.20 -11.01 4.44
C ARG A 151 15.19 -12.33 3.71
N GLU A 152 15.16 -12.25 2.40
CA GLU A 152 15.24 -13.41 1.52
C GLU A 152 16.70 -13.84 1.37
N ALA A 153 16.93 -15.15 1.31
CA ALA A 153 18.27 -15.69 1.11
C ALA A 153 18.88 -15.22 -0.23
N ASP A 154 18.04 -15.11 -1.26
CA ASP A 154 18.37 -14.55 -2.57
C ASP A 154 17.26 -13.58 -3.00
N PRO A 155 17.43 -12.27 -2.78
CA PRO A 155 16.43 -11.25 -3.11
C PRO A 155 16.08 -11.19 -4.59
N ASP A 156 17.07 -11.37 -5.49
CA ASP A 156 16.85 -11.31 -6.94
C ASP A 156 16.06 -12.52 -7.45
N ALA A 157 16.43 -13.72 -7.01
CA ALA A 157 15.69 -14.93 -7.33
C ALA A 157 14.28 -14.89 -6.71
N HIS A 158 14.14 -14.35 -5.50
CA HIS A 158 12.83 -14.17 -4.87
C HIS A 158 11.95 -13.21 -5.69
N LEU A 159 12.47 -12.04 -6.07
CA LEU A 159 11.76 -11.09 -6.92
C LEU A 159 11.33 -11.74 -8.24
N GLN A 160 12.22 -12.49 -8.89
CA GLN A 160 11.89 -13.20 -10.13
C GLN A 160 10.73 -14.19 -9.94
N ARG A 161 10.71 -14.96 -8.83
CA ARG A 161 9.59 -15.87 -8.52
C ARG A 161 8.28 -15.12 -8.33
N VAL A 162 8.29 -13.98 -7.65
CA VAL A 162 7.09 -13.14 -7.46
C VAL A 162 6.56 -12.66 -8.82
N LEU A 163 7.43 -12.14 -9.68
CA LEU A 163 7.03 -11.66 -11.00
C LEU A 163 6.43 -12.77 -11.87
N GLN A 164 7.05 -13.96 -11.85
CA GLN A 164 6.55 -15.14 -12.56
C GLN A 164 5.20 -15.61 -12.00
N ARG A 165 5.05 -15.67 -10.66
CA ARG A 165 3.82 -16.14 -9.99
C ARG A 165 2.58 -15.34 -10.39
N TYR A 166 2.75 -14.03 -10.58
CA TYR A 166 1.66 -13.11 -10.91
C TYR A 166 1.65 -12.67 -12.39
N GLY A 167 2.59 -13.17 -13.19
CA GLY A 167 2.72 -12.87 -14.62
C GLY A 167 2.84 -11.37 -14.89
N VAL A 168 3.73 -10.70 -14.17
CA VAL A 168 3.99 -9.25 -14.26
C VAL A 168 5.45 -9.01 -14.58
N LYS A 169 5.77 -7.84 -15.16
CA LYS A 169 7.15 -7.41 -15.40
C LYS A 169 7.72 -6.62 -14.24
N ARG A 170 6.85 -6.03 -13.42
CA ARG A 170 7.23 -5.11 -12.36
C ARG A 170 6.33 -5.25 -11.15
N ILE A 171 6.91 -5.07 -9.97
CA ILE A 171 6.19 -4.82 -8.73
C ILE A 171 6.47 -3.39 -8.26
N ALA A 172 5.42 -2.69 -7.86
CA ALA A 172 5.46 -1.37 -7.25
C ALA A 172 5.16 -1.50 -5.75
N ILE A 173 6.04 -0.95 -4.92
CA ILE A 173 5.94 -0.98 -3.46
C ILE A 173 6.05 0.41 -2.85
N ALA A 174 5.58 0.55 -1.62
CA ALA A 174 5.65 1.74 -0.79
C ALA A 174 6.17 1.34 0.61
N HIS A 175 5.64 1.93 1.69
CA HIS A 175 5.84 1.60 3.12
C HIS A 175 7.24 1.89 3.68
N THR A 176 8.27 1.62 2.87
CA THR A 176 9.65 1.91 3.17
C THR A 176 10.05 3.16 2.43
N ILE A 177 10.28 4.22 3.19
CA ILE A 177 10.66 5.51 2.64
C ILE A 177 12.02 5.41 1.95
N VAL A 178 12.08 5.98 0.75
CA VAL A 178 13.26 6.16 -0.09
C VAL A 178 13.46 7.65 -0.38
N GLU A 179 14.66 8.03 -0.78
CA GLU A 179 14.96 9.43 -1.07
C GLU A 179 14.17 9.95 -2.28
N HIS A 180 14.01 9.09 -3.30
CA HIS A 180 13.35 9.39 -4.54
C HIS A 180 12.55 8.20 -5.05
N VAL A 181 11.46 8.48 -5.76
CA VAL A 181 10.77 7.47 -6.57
C VAL A 181 11.76 6.93 -7.61
N GLY A 182 11.93 5.61 -7.65
CA GLY A 182 13.03 5.01 -8.39
C GLY A 182 12.81 3.54 -8.78
N LEU A 183 13.53 3.13 -9.82
CA LEU A 183 13.60 1.75 -10.29
C LEU A 183 14.83 1.05 -9.73
N GLU A 184 14.66 -0.20 -9.33
CA GLU A 184 15.72 -1.10 -8.89
C GLU A 184 15.58 -2.47 -9.57
N HIS A 185 16.60 -3.31 -9.43
CA HIS A 185 16.65 -4.67 -9.98
C HIS A 185 16.32 -4.69 -11.49
N ASP A 186 17.07 -3.94 -12.30
CA ASP A 186 16.86 -3.83 -13.75
C ASP A 186 15.44 -3.35 -14.10
N GLY A 187 14.89 -2.47 -13.27
CA GLY A 187 13.55 -1.93 -13.41
C GLY A 187 12.42 -2.89 -13.09
N ARG A 188 12.69 -4.01 -12.39
CA ARG A 188 11.68 -4.97 -11.91
C ARG A 188 11.00 -4.52 -10.62
N LEU A 189 11.65 -3.68 -9.83
CA LEU A 189 11.13 -3.12 -8.59
C LEU A 189 10.98 -1.60 -8.73
N LEU A 190 9.79 -1.08 -8.46
CA LEU A 190 9.50 0.36 -8.41
C LEU A 190 9.15 0.76 -6.98
N ARG A 191 9.91 1.67 -6.38
CA ARG A 191 9.66 2.17 -5.03
C ARG A 191 9.04 3.55 -5.11
N LEU A 192 7.90 3.72 -4.44
CA LEU A 192 7.03 4.90 -4.58
C LEU A 192 6.93 5.76 -3.31
N ASP A 193 7.41 5.29 -2.16
CA ASP A 193 7.24 6.00 -0.89
C ASP A 193 8.42 6.93 -0.62
N VAL A 194 8.21 8.24 -0.74
CA VAL A 194 9.20 9.28 -0.44
C VAL A 194 8.83 10.04 0.83
N HIS A 195 9.75 10.84 1.37
CA HIS A 195 9.50 11.68 2.55
C HIS A 195 8.49 12.80 2.25
N HIS A 196 7.21 12.48 2.10
CA HIS A 196 6.15 13.41 1.69
C HIS A 196 5.82 14.52 2.72
N ALA A 197 6.29 14.38 3.96
CA ALA A 197 6.11 15.39 5.00
C ALA A 197 7.21 16.47 5.00
N GLU A 198 8.39 16.15 4.44
CA GLU A 198 9.59 16.99 4.51
C GLU A 198 10.17 17.30 3.12
N GLN A 199 9.74 16.59 2.08
CA GLN A 199 10.19 16.73 0.69
C GLN A 199 9.05 17.11 -0.26
N VAL A 200 9.45 17.53 -1.46
CA VAL A 200 8.56 17.80 -2.60
C VAL A 200 7.93 16.47 -3.05
N PRO A 201 6.59 16.38 -3.18
CA PRO A 201 5.92 15.17 -3.65
C PRO A 201 6.45 14.72 -5.02
N GLU A 202 6.63 13.42 -5.17
CA GLU A 202 7.05 12.77 -6.41
C GLU A 202 6.03 11.71 -6.84
N ALA A 203 5.94 11.45 -8.14
CA ALA A 203 5.10 10.39 -8.68
C ALA A 203 5.80 9.63 -9.81
N ALA A 204 5.29 8.42 -10.09
CA ALA A 204 5.62 7.68 -11.30
C ALA A 204 4.45 7.72 -12.28
N LEU A 205 4.71 8.07 -13.53
CA LEU A 205 3.74 8.00 -14.63
C LEU A 205 4.17 6.92 -15.60
N TYR A 206 3.26 5.99 -15.92
CA TYR A 206 3.47 5.00 -16.97
C TYR A 206 2.65 5.37 -18.20
N GLU A 207 3.32 5.65 -19.32
CA GLU A 207 2.67 6.09 -20.55
C GLU A 207 3.43 5.51 -21.76
N ASN A 208 2.72 4.83 -22.66
CA ASN A 208 3.29 4.26 -23.90
C ASN A 208 4.55 3.39 -23.71
N GLY A 209 4.58 2.59 -22.64
CA GLY A 209 5.73 1.73 -22.34
C GLY A 209 6.85 2.39 -21.55
N VAL A 210 6.78 3.70 -21.30
CA VAL A 210 7.81 4.49 -20.61
C VAL A 210 7.36 4.81 -19.19
N LEU A 211 8.27 4.65 -18.23
CA LEU A 211 8.11 5.16 -16.87
C LEU A 211 8.78 6.53 -16.76
N TRP A 212 8.03 7.50 -16.26
CA TRP A 212 8.47 8.86 -16.01
C TRP A 212 8.46 9.13 -14.52
N TRP A 213 9.51 9.77 -14.04
CA TRP A 213 9.51 10.47 -12.78
C TRP A 213 8.82 11.81 -12.96
N VAL A 214 7.90 12.14 -12.04
CA VAL A 214 7.12 13.37 -12.08
C VAL A 214 7.33 14.15 -10.78
N ASP A 215 7.77 15.40 -10.91
CA ASP A 215 7.91 16.32 -9.77
C ASP A 215 6.60 17.04 -9.42
N ALA A 216 6.58 17.76 -8.30
CA ALA A 216 5.40 18.49 -7.85
C ALA A 216 4.96 19.65 -8.77
N ASN A 217 5.81 20.11 -9.68
CA ASN A 217 5.48 21.11 -10.69
C ASN A 217 4.94 20.46 -11.99
N GLY A 218 4.90 19.12 -12.06
CA GLY A 218 4.48 18.37 -13.23
C GLY A 218 5.59 18.15 -14.26
N GLY A 219 6.84 18.50 -13.93
CA GLY A 219 8.00 18.19 -14.75
C GLY A 219 8.18 16.67 -14.87
N ARG A 220 8.56 16.20 -16.07
CA ARG A 220 8.71 14.77 -16.37
C ARG A 220 10.13 14.46 -16.82
N THR A 221 10.74 13.47 -16.20
CA THR A 221 12.04 12.91 -16.60
C THR A 221 11.90 11.39 -16.76
N VAL A 222 12.51 10.79 -17.77
CA VAL A 222 12.48 9.32 -17.91
C VAL A 222 13.10 8.71 -16.66
N LEU A 223 12.39 7.78 -16.03
CA LEU A 223 12.74 7.31 -14.68
C LEU A 223 14.01 6.44 -14.67
N ALA A 224 14.34 5.81 -15.81
CA ALA A 224 15.60 5.11 -16.01
C ALA A 224 16.81 6.05 -16.18
N ASP A 225 16.56 7.31 -16.54
CA ASP A 225 17.60 8.33 -16.75
C ASP A 225 17.76 9.22 -15.50
N LYS A 226 17.00 8.94 -14.43
CA LYS A 226 17.13 9.65 -13.15
C LYS A 226 18.45 9.22 -12.49
N PRO A 227 19.34 10.18 -12.14
CA PRO A 227 20.61 9.89 -11.50
C PRO A 227 20.44 9.24 -10.11
#